data_AF-A0A6A0AB27-F1
#
_entry.id   AF-A0A6A0AB27-F1
#
_cell.length_a   1.000
_cell.length_b   1.000
_cell.length_c   1.000
_cell.angle_alpha   90.00
_cell.angle_beta   90.00
_cell.angle_gamma   90.00
#
_symmetry.space_group_name_H-M   'P 1'
#
loop_
_entity.id
_entity.type
_entity.pdbx_description
1 polymer ?
#
loop_
_entity_poly.entity_id
_entity_poly.type
_entity_poly.pdbx_seq_one_letter_code
_entity_poly.pdbx_strand_id
1 'polypeptide(L)'
;MNDSLDLLGDMTLKARMAQLRFTAHLYSPAELAGVHSDFAHLFYVVGKMTPDGNKNFNLFTTQRFFALHWFMATTNYTDVFHIENDNLVYMNLLRLVPHMHACGVGLTWPYVSATEAVPGFVYLRSAEDLLHLLQYITKIFSMRRKDAIQ
;
A
#
# COMPACT_ATOMS: atom_id res chain seq x y z
N MET A 1 -19.53 -37.41 16.55
CA MET A 1 -19.72 -35.96 16.66
C MET A 1 -18.35 -35.35 16.51
N ASN A 2 -18.11 -34.71 15.36
CA ASN A 2 -16.86 -34.05 14.96
C ASN A 2 -16.34 -33.13 16.08
N ASP A 3 -15.08 -33.19 16.55
CA ASP A 3 -13.78 -33.10 15.87
C ASP A 3 -13.64 -31.90 14.91
N SER A 4 -13.24 -30.75 15.47
CA SER A 4 -12.20 -29.85 14.93
C SER A 4 -12.24 -28.48 15.63
N LEU A 5 -11.66 -28.43 16.83
CA LEU A 5 -11.37 -27.16 17.52
C LEU A 5 -9.99 -27.28 18.18
N ASP A 6 -9.01 -27.75 17.40
CA ASP A 6 -7.62 -27.82 17.84
C ASP A 6 -6.62 -27.81 16.67
N LEU A 7 -6.81 -26.87 15.75
CA LEU A 7 -5.82 -26.57 14.70
C LEU A 7 -5.57 -25.08 14.74
N LEU A 8 -4.67 -24.63 15.61
CA LEU A 8 -3.83 -23.42 15.46
C LEU A 8 -2.97 -23.29 16.73
N GLY A 9 -2.14 -24.32 16.96
CA GLY A 9 -1.13 -24.31 18.01
C GLY A 9 -0.12 -23.17 17.82
N ASP A 10 0.23 -22.61 18.96
CA ASP A 10 1.32 -21.69 19.29
C ASP A 10 2.42 -21.51 18.21
N MET A 11 2.21 -20.56 17.31
CA MET A 11 3.28 -20.03 16.46
C MET A 11 3.71 -18.66 16.98
N THR A 12 4.99 -18.57 17.35
CA THR A 12 5.61 -17.30 17.75
C THR A 12 5.39 -16.21 16.69
N LEU A 13 5.28 -14.94 17.12
CA LEU A 13 5.11 -13.79 16.22
C LEU A 13 6.20 -13.75 15.11
N LYS A 14 7.41 -14.26 15.39
CA LYS A 14 8.48 -14.48 14.41
C LYS A 14 8.12 -15.49 13.32
N ALA A 15 7.44 -16.59 13.65
CA ALA A 15 6.94 -17.56 12.67
C ALA A 15 5.81 -16.98 11.83
N ARG A 16 4.90 -16.17 12.42
CA ARG A 16 3.88 -15.42 11.66
C ARG A 16 4.51 -14.38 10.72
N MET A 17 5.56 -13.68 11.16
CA MET A 17 6.30 -12.75 10.30
C MET A 17 7.15 -13.47 9.22
N ALA A 18 7.65 -14.68 9.49
CA ALA A 18 8.31 -15.52 8.50
C ALA A 18 7.33 -16.14 7.50
N GLN A 19 6.08 -16.35 7.89
CA GLN A 19 5.00 -16.79 7.00
C GLN A 19 4.41 -15.63 6.18
N LEU A 20 4.45 -14.39 6.71
CA LEU A 20 4.25 -13.16 5.94
C LEU A 20 5.42 -12.85 4.99
N ARG A 21 6.61 -13.42 5.20
CA ARG A 21 7.67 -13.51 4.17
C ARG A 21 7.37 -14.57 3.09
N PHE A 22 6.26 -15.28 3.19
CA PHE A 22 5.95 -16.46 2.36
C PHE A 22 4.58 -16.43 1.66
N THR A 23 3.93 -15.27 1.58
CA THR A 23 2.95 -14.99 0.52
C THR A 23 3.62 -14.08 -0.49
N ALA A 24 4.59 -14.64 -1.21
CA ALA A 24 5.23 -14.14 -2.43
C ALA A 24 5.14 -15.24 -3.51
N HIS A 25 4.06 -16.02 -3.49
CA HIS A 25 3.89 -17.18 -4.37
C HIS A 25 3.16 -16.88 -5.68
N LEU A 26 2.90 -15.62 -5.99
CA LEU A 26 2.42 -15.21 -7.32
C LEU A 26 3.45 -14.40 -8.11
N TYR A 27 4.61 -14.09 -7.52
CA TYR A 27 5.80 -13.56 -8.20
C TYR A 27 7.05 -13.99 -7.44
N SER A 28 7.95 -14.70 -8.12
CA SER A 28 9.29 -15.05 -7.65
C SER A 28 10.07 -13.80 -7.22
N PRO A 29 11.11 -13.94 -6.38
CA PRO A 29 12.04 -12.86 -6.06
C PRO A 29 12.62 -12.16 -7.31
N ALA A 30 12.73 -12.87 -8.44
CA ALA A 30 13.14 -12.31 -9.72
C ALA A 30 12.05 -11.44 -10.37
N GLU A 31 10.78 -11.82 -10.24
CA GLU A 31 9.64 -11.02 -10.72
C GLU A 31 9.39 -9.80 -9.83
N LEU A 32 9.55 -9.93 -8.51
CA LEU A 32 9.56 -8.77 -7.60
C LEU A 32 10.77 -7.86 -7.83
N ALA A 33 11.94 -8.43 -8.13
CA ALA A 33 13.12 -7.65 -8.55
C ALA A 33 12.89 -6.96 -9.90
N GLY A 34 12.17 -7.60 -10.82
CA GLY A 34 11.76 -7.06 -12.12
C GLY A 34 10.76 -5.91 -12.00
N VAL A 35 9.72 -6.08 -11.19
CA VAL A 35 8.80 -4.99 -10.81
C VAL A 35 9.59 -3.86 -10.13
N HIS A 36 10.50 -4.17 -9.21
CA HIS A 36 11.36 -3.15 -8.62
C HIS A 36 12.21 -2.40 -9.66
N SER A 37 12.80 -3.06 -10.66
CA SER A 37 13.61 -2.39 -11.71
C SER A 37 12.77 -1.61 -12.73
N ASP A 38 11.59 -2.13 -13.08
CA ASP A 38 10.67 -1.54 -14.04
C ASP A 38 9.98 -0.29 -13.48
N PHE A 39 9.84 -0.21 -12.16
CA PHE A 39 9.27 0.96 -11.51
C PHE A 39 10.33 1.90 -10.91
N ALA A 40 11.54 1.41 -10.56
CA ALA A 40 12.61 2.24 -9.97
C ALA A 40 12.94 3.50 -10.78
N HIS A 41 12.83 3.42 -12.11
CA HIS A 41 13.14 4.53 -13.01
C HIS A 41 11.97 5.51 -13.23
N LEU A 42 10.79 5.18 -12.73
CA LEU A 42 9.60 6.05 -12.80
C LEU A 42 9.55 7.00 -11.61
N PHE A 43 10.19 6.68 -10.49
CA PHE A 43 10.06 7.50 -9.29
C PHE A 43 11.11 8.61 -9.23
N TYR A 44 10.64 9.86 -9.18
CA TYR A 44 11.46 11.02 -8.83
C TYR A 44 10.91 11.70 -7.57
N VAL A 45 11.83 12.19 -6.74
CA VAL A 45 11.56 12.80 -5.45
C VAL A 45 11.04 14.23 -5.63
N VAL A 46 9.71 14.44 -5.55
CA VAL A 46 9.17 15.76 -5.19
C VAL A 46 8.99 15.82 -3.69
N GLY A 47 9.72 16.70 -3.02
CA GLY A 47 9.56 16.96 -1.60
C GLY A 47 10.82 16.62 -0.83
N LYS A 48 11.58 17.66 -0.49
CA LYS A 48 12.66 17.56 0.49
C LYS A 48 11.99 17.43 1.87
N MET A 49 11.57 16.22 2.26
CA MET A 49 10.84 15.98 3.52
C MET A 49 11.69 16.16 4.80
N THR A 50 12.91 16.68 4.69
CA THR A 50 13.76 17.32 5.73
C THR A 50 15.15 17.54 5.12
N PRO A 51 16.02 18.39 5.70
CA PRO A 51 17.39 18.60 5.21
C PRO A 51 18.22 17.29 5.12
N ASP A 52 17.97 16.35 6.04
CA ASP A 52 18.68 15.05 6.17
C ASP A 52 17.77 13.82 5.99
N GLY A 53 16.57 14.00 5.42
CA GLY A 53 15.59 12.93 5.27
C GLY A 53 16.01 11.82 4.32
N ASN A 54 15.32 10.67 4.40
CA ASN A 54 15.54 9.55 3.49
C ASN A 54 15.26 9.98 2.03
N LYS A 55 16.32 10.07 1.22
CA LYS A 55 16.25 10.46 -0.21
C LYS A 55 15.36 9.52 -1.03
N ASN A 56 15.10 8.32 -0.54
CA ASN A 56 14.26 7.32 -1.19
C ASN A 56 12.85 7.24 -0.57
N PHE A 57 12.43 8.21 0.26
CA PHE A 57 11.13 8.17 0.92
C PHE A 57 9.98 7.99 -0.08
N ASN A 58 9.89 8.86 -1.09
CA ASN A 58 8.85 8.78 -2.11
C ASN A 58 8.89 7.47 -2.91
N LEU A 59 10.09 6.96 -3.20
CA LEU A 59 10.28 5.66 -3.85
C LEU A 59 9.66 4.54 -3.01
N PHE A 60 10.04 4.45 -1.74
CA PHE A 60 9.56 3.40 -0.85
C PHE A 60 8.07 3.53 -0.54
N THR A 61 7.57 4.74 -0.30
CA THR A 61 6.14 5.00 -0.09
C THR A 61 5.34 4.56 -1.32
N THR A 62 5.81 4.84 -2.52
CA THR A 62 5.11 4.42 -3.73
C THR A 62 5.19 2.91 -3.95
N GLN A 63 6.36 2.29 -3.74
CA GLN A 63 6.52 0.83 -3.82
C GLN A 63 5.59 0.09 -2.84
N ARG A 64 5.33 0.64 -1.65
CA ARG A 64 4.36 0.06 -0.71
C ARG A 64 2.95 -0.04 -1.31
N PHE A 65 2.49 0.95 -2.08
CA PHE A 65 1.18 0.87 -2.73
C PHE A 65 1.14 -0.21 -3.82
N PHE A 66 2.22 -0.41 -4.60
CA PHE A 66 2.29 -1.53 -5.54
C PHE A 66 2.27 -2.89 -4.84
N ALA A 67 3.04 -3.03 -3.76
CA ALA A 67 3.05 -4.25 -2.95
C ALA A 67 1.68 -4.51 -2.28
N LEU A 68 1.01 -3.45 -1.82
CA LEU A 68 -0.32 -3.53 -1.21
C LEU A 68 -1.39 -3.93 -2.23
N HIS A 69 -1.36 -3.35 -3.43
CA HIS A 69 -2.24 -3.75 -4.53
C HIS A 69 -2.07 -5.23 -4.84
N TRP A 70 -0.82 -5.68 -4.98
CA TRP A 70 -0.52 -7.08 -5.21
C TRP A 70 -1.09 -7.96 -4.09
N PHE A 71 -0.87 -7.60 -2.83
CA PHE A 71 -1.44 -8.33 -1.69
C PHE A 71 -2.97 -8.41 -1.76
N MET A 72 -3.66 -7.28 -1.96
CA MET A 72 -5.12 -7.24 -2.04
C MET A 72 -5.66 -8.08 -3.22
N ALA A 73 -5.05 -7.96 -4.40
CA ALA A 73 -5.47 -8.67 -5.60
C ALA A 73 -5.31 -10.19 -5.49
N THR A 74 -4.31 -10.65 -4.73
CA THR A 74 -3.99 -12.08 -4.62
C THR A 74 -4.68 -12.76 -3.45
N THR A 75 -5.10 -12.01 -2.45
CA THR A 75 -5.75 -12.52 -1.24
C THR A 75 -7.24 -12.20 -1.17
N ASN A 76 -7.75 -11.39 -2.10
CA ASN A 76 -9.12 -10.86 -2.10
C ASN A 76 -9.49 -10.09 -0.82
N TYR A 77 -8.51 -9.54 -0.11
CA TYR A 77 -8.79 -8.65 1.02
C TYR A 77 -9.40 -7.34 0.52
N THR A 78 -10.55 -7.02 1.07
CA THR A 78 -11.23 -5.73 0.92
C THR A 78 -11.10 -4.93 2.20
N ASP A 79 -11.46 -3.66 2.14
CA ASP A 79 -11.57 -2.80 3.32
C ASP A 79 -10.27 -2.68 4.12
N VAL A 80 -9.18 -2.42 3.39
CA VAL A 80 -7.83 -2.34 3.94
C VAL A 80 -7.52 -0.91 4.38
N PHE A 81 -7.01 -0.79 5.61
CA PHE A 81 -6.44 0.45 6.13
C PHE A 81 -4.91 0.38 6.06
N HIS A 82 -4.29 1.18 5.19
CA HIS A 82 -2.85 1.41 5.18
C HIS A 82 -2.52 2.55 6.15
N ILE A 83 -1.65 2.29 7.12
CA ILE A 83 -1.33 3.22 8.20
C ILE A 83 0.19 3.28 8.33
N GLU A 84 0.76 4.48 8.26
CA GLU A 84 2.18 4.70 8.53
C GLU A 84 2.50 4.45 10.01
N ASN A 85 3.72 4.00 10.28
CA ASN A 85 4.11 3.48 11.59
C ASN A 85 4.20 4.56 12.70
N ASP A 86 4.16 5.83 12.33
CA ASP A 86 4.15 6.99 13.23
C ASP A 86 2.75 7.52 13.52
N ASN A 87 1.70 6.88 12.99
CA ASN A 87 0.32 7.22 13.32
C ASN A 87 -0.21 6.44 14.53
N LEU A 88 -0.75 7.18 15.49
CA LEU A 88 -1.44 6.63 16.66
C LEU A 88 -2.93 6.51 16.37
N VAL A 89 -3.45 5.28 16.37
CA VAL A 89 -4.87 5.00 16.09
C VAL A 89 -5.59 4.61 17.37
N TYR A 90 -6.49 5.49 17.83
CA TYR A 90 -7.27 5.32 19.07
C TYR A 90 -8.72 4.87 18.81
N MET A 91 -8.99 4.26 17.67
CA MET A 91 -10.34 3.85 17.28
C MET A 91 -10.40 2.47 16.66
N ASN A 92 -11.55 1.80 16.80
CA ASN A 92 -11.82 0.56 16.11
C ASN A 92 -12.14 0.84 14.62
N LEU A 93 -11.21 0.50 13.74
CA LEU A 93 -11.32 0.73 12.30
C LEU A 93 -12.48 -0.03 11.64
N LEU A 94 -12.90 -1.17 12.21
CA LEU A 94 -14.07 -1.90 11.70
C LEU A 94 -15.35 -1.06 11.79
N ARG A 95 -15.41 -0.08 12.70
CA ARG A 95 -16.54 0.84 12.81
C ARG A 95 -16.58 1.86 11.69
N LEU A 96 -15.46 2.12 11.00
CA LEU A 96 -15.41 3.03 9.87
C LEU A 96 -15.90 2.39 8.57
N VAL A 97 -15.74 1.08 8.42
CA VAL A 97 -16.06 0.37 7.16
C VAL A 97 -17.49 0.66 6.67
N PRO A 98 -18.56 0.54 7.50
CA PRO A 98 -19.92 0.86 7.04
C PRO A 98 -20.08 2.30 6.58
N HIS A 99 -19.37 3.25 7.19
CA HIS A 99 -19.40 4.66 6.79
C HIS A 99 -18.70 4.87 5.45
N MET A 100 -17.57 4.20 5.21
CA MET A 100 -16.87 4.27 3.92
C MET A 100 -17.74 3.71 2.79
N HIS A 101 -18.42 2.59 3.03
CA HIS A 101 -19.39 2.03 2.09
C HIS A 101 -20.57 2.97 1.84
N ALA A 102 -21.15 3.56 2.89
CA ALA A 102 -22.27 4.48 2.77
C ALA A 102 -21.91 5.73 1.94
N CYS A 103 -20.67 6.20 2.04
CA CYS A 103 -20.14 7.30 1.23
C CYS A 103 -19.77 6.88 -0.21
N GLY A 104 -19.82 5.58 -0.55
CA GLY A 104 -19.45 5.06 -1.86
C GLY A 104 -17.94 5.17 -2.17
N VAL A 105 -17.11 5.39 -1.16
CA VAL A 105 -15.69 5.68 -1.31
C VAL A 105 -14.90 4.40 -1.60
N GLY A 106 -14.12 4.41 -2.68
CA GLY A 106 -13.19 3.32 -3.01
C GLY A 106 -11.79 3.50 -2.42
N LEU A 107 -11.35 4.76 -2.33
CA LEU A 107 -10.06 5.16 -1.79
C LEU A 107 -10.22 6.50 -1.07
N THR A 108 -9.65 6.63 0.13
CA THR A 108 -9.62 7.93 0.85
C THR A 108 -8.42 8.04 1.79
N TRP A 109 -8.01 9.27 2.04
CA TRP A 109 -7.01 9.66 3.03
C TRP A 109 -7.40 11.01 3.66
N PRO A 110 -6.83 11.35 4.83
CA PRO A 110 -6.99 12.68 5.40
C PRO A 110 -6.44 13.78 4.48
N TYR A 111 -7.20 14.86 4.38
CA TYR A 111 -6.78 16.10 3.74
C TYR A 111 -6.47 17.13 4.81
N VAL A 112 -5.33 17.80 4.69
CA VAL A 112 -4.96 18.96 5.53
C VAL A 112 -5.53 20.23 4.90
N SER A 113 -5.64 20.28 3.57
CA SER A 113 -6.23 21.38 2.83
C SER A 113 -6.86 20.89 1.51
N ALA A 114 -7.47 21.80 0.76
CA ALA A 114 -8.05 21.50 -0.56
C ALA A 114 -7.02 20.98 -1.58
N THR A 115 -5.72 21.23 -1.35
CA THR A 115 -4.63 20.86 -2.25
C THR A 115 -3.63 19.89 -1.62
N GLU A 116 -3.79 19.56 -0.34
CA GLU A 116 -2.82 18.78 0.42
C GLU A 116 -3.48 17.60 1.12
N ALA A 117 -2.99 16.41 0.77
CA ALA A 117 -3.36 15.15 1.37
C ALA A 117 -2.17 14.60 2.17
N VAL A 118 -2.46 13.96 3.30
CA VAL A 118 -1.47 13.27 4.12
C VAL A 118 -1.77 11.77 4.02
N PRO A 119 -1.03 11.03 3.17
CA PRO A 119 -1.28 9.61 2.94
C PRO A 119 -0.75 8.71 4.07
N GLY A 120 -0.65 9.23 5.29
CA GLY A 120 -0.27 8.46 6.48
C GLY A 120 -1.37 7.50 6.95
N PHE A 121 -2.62 7.76 6.55
CA PHE A 121 -3.77 6.91 6.80
C PHE A 121 -4.59 6.81 5.52
N VAL A 122 -4.74 5.62 4.95
CA VAL A 122 -5.45 5.41 3.69
C VAL A 122 -6.42 4.25 3.86
N TYR A 123 -7.68 4.45 3.48
CA TYR A 123 -8.64 3.36 3.32
C TYR A 123 -8.75 2.96 1.85
N LEU A 124 -8.79 1.65 1.60
CA LEU A 124 -8.87 1.03 0.29
C LEU A 124 -9.96 -0.05 0.33
N ARG A 125 -11.03 0.16 -0.43
CA ARG A 125 -12.13 -0.79 -0.48
C ARG A 125 -11.74 -2.05 -1.25
N SER A 126 -11.06 -1.92 -2.39
CA SER A 126 -10.67 -3.05 -3.24
C SER A 126 -9.31 -2.85 -3.90
N ALA A 127 -8.75 -3.94 -4.44
CA ALA A 127 -7.55 -3.87 -5.26
C ALA A 127 -7.74 -2.96 -6.49
N GLU A 128 -8.92 -3.01 -7.11
CA GLU A 128 -9.27 -2.18 -8.28
C GLU A 128 -9.26 -0.68 -7.94
N ASP A 129 -9.78 -0.31 -6.75
CA ASP A 129 -9.76 1.08 -6.31
C ASP A 129 -8.30 1.60 -6.15
N LEU A 130 -7.39 0.74 -5.69
CA LEU A 130 -5.96 1.06 -5.60
C LEU A 130 -5.26 1.09 -6.98
N LEU A 131 -5.68 0.24 -7.92
CA LEU A 131 -5.12 0.19 -9.27
C LEU A 131 -5.26 1.55 -9.98
N HIS A 132 -6.40 2.22 -9.84
CA HIS A 132 -6.60 3.56 -10.39
C HIS A 132 -5.58 4.59 -9.89
N LEU A 133 -5.24 4.56 -8.60
CA LEU A 133 -4.20 5.42 -8.04
C LEU A 133 -2.82 5.06 -8.62
N LEU A 134 -2.49 3.78 -8.72
CA LEU A 134 -1.20 3.34 -9.28
C LEU A 134 -1.05 3.73 -10.75
N GLN A 135 -2.12 3.63 -11.53
CA GLN A 135 -2.16 4.11 -12.92
C GLN A 135 -1.96 5.62 -13.01
N TYR A 136 -2.61 6.39 -12.14
CA TYR A 136 -2.43 7.85 -12.07
C TYR A 136 -0.98 8.24 -11.74
N ILE A 137 -0.39 7.60 -10.73
CA ILE A 137 1.01 7.80 -10.32
C ILE A 137 1.96 7.48 -11.49
N THR A 138 1.78 6.32 -12.13
CA THR A 138 2.57 5.88 -13.29
C THR A 138 2.44 6.87 -14.45
N LYS A 139 1.23 7.38 -14.71
CA LYS A 139 0.97 8.38 -15.75
C LYS A 139 1.72 9.69 -15.47
N ILE A 140 1.67 10.23 -14.24
CA ILE A 140 2.41 11.45 -13.88
C ILE A 140 3.91 11.28 -14.17
N PHE A 141 4.47 10.15 -13.74
CA PHE A 141 5.90 9.90 -13.86
C PHE A 141 6.35 9.68 -15.32
N SER A 142 5.52 9.01 -16.13
CA SER A 142 5.80 8.86 -17.56
C SER A 142 5.72 10.17 -18.35
N MET A 143 4.89 11.13 -17.94
CA MET A 143 4.84 12.46 -18.57
C MET A 143 6.11 13.27 -18.31
N ARG A 144 6.56 13.35 -17.05
CA ARG A 144 7.77 14.12 -16.69
C ARG A 144 9.04 13.64 -17.38
N ARG A 145 9.12 12.36 -17.76
CA ARG A 145 10.25 11.82 -18.53
C ARG A 145 10.35 12.45 -19.93
N LYS A 146 9.21 12.75 -20.57
CA LYS A 146 9.21 13.34 -21.93
C LYS A 146 9.74 14.76 -21.93
N ASP A 147 9.49 15.51 -20.86
CA ASP A 147 9.92 16.90 -20.72
C ASP A 147 11.40 17.02 -20.31
N ALA A 148 11.98 15.99 -19.71
CA ALA A 148 13.38 15.96 -19.28
C ALA A 148 14.38 15.51 -20.37
N ILE A 149 13.89 15.13 -21.56
CA ILE A 149 14.70 14.67 -22.71
C ILE A 149 14.76 15.74 -23.83
N GLN A 150 14.18 16.92 -23.61
CA GLN A 150 14.36 18.10 -24.47
C GLN A 150 15.50 18.98 -23.96
#